data_AF-A0A368GMJ1-F1
#
_entry.id   AF-A0A368GMJ1-F1
#
_cell.length_a   1.000
_cell.length_b   1.000
_cell.length_c   1.000
_cell.angle_alpha   90.00
_cell.angle_beta   90.00
_cell.angle_gamma   90.00
#
_symmetry.space_group_name_H-M   'P 1'
#
loop_
_entity.id
_entity.type
_entity.pdbx_description
1 polymer ?
#
loop_
_entity_poly.entity_id
_entity_poly.type
_entity_poly.pdbx_seq_one_letter_code
_entity_poly.pdbx_strand_id
1 'polypeptide(L)'
;MLRPFFFQEKNPSKNYNLSCLLTLPSEQRNGYGQLLIDMSYQLSKMERKVGGPERPLSDRGLLTYRKYWRSSILCYLRSQKDAHSISLKNMSLATRIHPTDIVNQLLHDNLLVMKDENYYFRTWKRAYKLPLSMLRRRVVDPARINWTPKFDVTALDPFKLNCYI
;
A
#
# COMPACT_ATOMS: atom_id res chain seq x y z
N MET A 1 -9.28 -11.37 -26.40
CA MET A 1 -9.37 -10.19 -25.51
C MET A 1 -8.26 -10.28 -24.48
N LEU A 2 -7.16 -9.55 -24.66
CA LEU A 2 -6.01 -9.57 -23.74
C LEU A 2 -6.39 -8.83 -22.44
N ARG A 3 -6.05 -9.40 -21.29
CA ARG A 3 -6.38 -8.84 -19.96
C ARG A 3 -5.17 -8.09 -19.38
N PRO A 4 -5.35 -7.25 -18.35
CA PRO A 4 -4.23 -6.62 -17.65
C PRO A 4 -3.36 -7.68 -16.96
N PHE A 5 -2.03 -7.53 -17.01
CA PHE A 5 -1.08 -8.47 -16.40
C PHE A 5 -0.12 -7.75 -15.45
N PHE A 6 0.36 -8.49 -14.45
CA PHE A 6 1.33 -8.03 -13.46
C PHE A 6 2.43 -9.10 -13.31
N PHE A 7 3.70 -8.68 -13.23
CA PHE A 7 4.86 -9.54 -12.99
C PHE A 7 5.44 -9.32 -11.59
N GLN A 8 5.41 -10.36 -10.74
CA GLN A 8 6.08 -10.36 -9.44
C GLN A 8 7.41 -11.09 -9.55
N GLU A 9 8.52 -10.45 -9.18
CA GLU A 9 9.79 -11.16 -9.00
C GLU A 9 9.68 -12.20 -7.87
N LYS A 10 10.22 -13.39 -8.11
CA LYS A 10 10.28 -14.47 -7.11
C LYS A 10 11.39 -14.27 -6.08
N ASN A 11 12.27 -13.26 -6.25
CA ASN A 11 13.43 -13.09 -5.39
C ASN A 11 13.04 -12.44 -4.04
N PRO A 12 13.18 -13.17 -2.92
CA PRO A 12 12.73 -12.73 -1.60
C PRO A 12 13.64 -11.64 -0.98
N SER A 13 14.76 -11.30 -1.61
CA SER A 13 15.79 -10.40 -1.09
C SER A 13 15.47 -8.92 -1.28
N LYS A 14 14.57 -8.56 -2.21
CA LYS A 14 14.25 -7.16 -2.54
C LYS A 14 12.89 -6.66 -2.03
N ASN A 15 12.07 -7.51 -1.38
CA ASN A 15 10.75 -7.15 -0.82
C ASN A 15 9.87 -6.27 -1.73
N TYR A 16 9.98 -6.44 -3.05
CA TYR A 16 9.13 -5.75 -4.01
C TYR A 16 7.88 -6.59 -4.27
N ASN A 17 6.72 -5.96 -4.07
CA ASN A 17 5.43 -6.60 -4.30
C ASN A 17 5.02 -6.50 -5.77
N LEU A 18 5.63 -5.58 -6.51
CA LEU A 18 5.27 -5.25 -7.89
C LEU A 18 6.49 -4.91 -8.75
N SER A 19 6.87 -5.75 -9.72
CA SER A 19 7.95 -5.46 -10.67
C SER A 19 7.48 -4.75 -11.95
N CYS A 20 6.35 -5.15 -12.55
CA CYS A 20 5.82 -4.43 -13.73
C CYS A 20 4.29 -4.41 -13.77
N LEU A 21 3.72 -3.20 -13.80
CA LEU A 21 2.29 -2.95 -14.02
C LEU A 21 2.04 -2.57 -15.48
N LEU A 22 1.34 -3.40 -16.25
CA LEU A 22 0.91 -3.03 -17.60
C LEU A 22 -0.62 -3.09 -17.72
N THR A 23 -1.23 -1.91 -17.83
CA THR A 23 -2.62 -1.78 -18.29
C THR A 23 -2.62 -1.48 -19.78
N LEU A 24 -3.33 -2.27 -20.57
CA LEU A 24 -3.51 -2.03 -22.01
C LEU A 24 -3.97 -0.59 -22.27
N PRO A 25 -3.45 0.10 -23.31
CA PRO A 25 -3.82 1.49 -23.61
C PRO A 25 -5.33 1.74 -23.70
N SER A 26 -6.08 0.77 -24.24
CA SER A 26 -7.54 0.84 -24.39
C SER A 26 -8.32 0.77 -23.08
N GLU A 27 -7.73 0.25 -22.00
CA GLU A 27 -8.37 0.08 -20.68
C GLU A 27 -7.81 1.04 -19.62
N GLN A 28 -7.01 2.02 -20.04
CA GLN A 28 -6.53 3.07 -19.16
C GLN A 28 -7.71 3.93 -18.66
N ARG A 29 -7.64 4.40 -17.42
CA ARG A 29 -8.67 5.22 -16.73
C ARG A 29 -9.93 4.50 -16.22
N ASN A 30 -10.09 3.19 -16.46
CA ASN A 30 -11.21 2.39 -15.93
C ASN A 30 -11.03 1.91 -14.46
N GLY A 31 -9.94 2.30 -13.81
CA GLY A 31 -9.62 1.93 -12.42
C GLY A 31 -8.91 0.57 -12.27
N TYR A 32 -8.61 -0.13 -13.37
CA TYR A 32 -7.87 -1.40 -13.33
C TYR A 32 -6.46 -1.28 -12.74
N GLY A 33 -5.80 -0.14 -12.93
CA GLY A 33 -4.49 0.10 -12.30
C GLY A 33 -4.54 0.03 -10.78
N GLN A 34 -5.58 0.61 -10.16
CA GLN A 34 -5.78 0.51 -8.70
C GLN A 34 -6.16 -0.91 -8.27
N LEU A 35 -6.96 -1.61 -9.07
CA LEU A 35 -7.35 -3.00 -8.80
C LEU A 35 -6.14 -3.93 -8.79
N LEU A 36 -5.22 -3.77 -9.76
CA LEU A 36 -4.00 -4.56 -9.84
C LEU A 36 -3.03 -4.27 -8.69
N ILE A 37 -2.94 -3.00 -8.27
CA ILE A 37 -2.18 -2.64 -7.07
C ILE A 37 -2.83 -3.25 -5.83
N ASP A 38 -4.16 -3.20 -5.70
CA ASP A 38 -4.86 -3.84 -4.58
C ASP A 38 -4.61 -5.35 -4.59
N MET A 39 -4.62 -6.00 -5.76
CA MET A 39 -4.28 -7.42 -5.92
C MET A 39 -2.87 -7.74 -5.41
N SER A 40 -1.85 -6.94 -5.78
CA SER A 40 -0.49 -7.20 -5.34
C SER A 40 -0.35 -7.08 -3.81
N TYR A 41 -1.01 -6.10 -3.20
CA TYR A 41 -1.04 -5.98 -1.74
C TYR A 41 -1.83 -7.10 -1.05
N GLN A 42 -2.90 -7.63 -1.65
CA GLN A 42 -3.58 -8.81 -1.11
C GLN A 42 -2.68 -10.05 -1.15
N LEU A 43 -1.90 -10.25 -2.22
CA LEU A 43 -0.91 -11.32 -2.29
C LEU A 43 0.16 -11.14 -1.20
N SER A 44 0.70 -9.93 -1.01
CA SER A 44 1.65 -9.65 0.08
C SER A 44 1.04 -9.91 1.46
N LYS A 45 -0.26 -9.66 1.64
CA LYS A 45 -0.99 -9.99 2.87
C LYS A 45 -1.05 -11.50 3.09
N MET A 46 -1.32 -12.29 2.05
CA MET A 46 -1.28 -13.76 2.10
C MET A 46 0.13 -14.29 2.38
N GLU A 47 1.16 -13.65 1.82
CA GLU A 47 2.57 -13.96 2.09
C GLU A 47 3.07 -13.45 3.45
N ARG A 48 2.24 -12.70 4.20
CA ARG A 48 2.59 -12.00 5.46
C ARG A 48 3.80 -11.06 5.33
N LYS A 49 3.99 -10.45 4.16
CA LYS A 49 5.08 -9.50 3.89
C LYS A 49 4.58 -8.07 3.78
N VAL A 50 5.45 -7.13 4.14
CA VAL A 50 5.32 -5.72 3.79
C VAL A 50 6.16 -5.50 2.55
N GLY A 51 5.68 -4.68 1.62
CA GLY A 51 6.52 -4.33 0.50
C GLY A 51 6.02 -3.12 -0.28
N GLY A 52 6.83 -2.73 -1.23
CA GLY A 52 6.62 -1.55 -2.04
C GLY A 52 6.70 -1.86 -3.54
N PRO A 53 6.37 -0.88 -4.38
CA PRO A 53 6.69 -0.93 -5.80
C PRO A 53 8.20 -1.02 -6.02
N GLU A 54 8.60 -1.71 -7.09
CA GLU A 54 9.95 -1.60 -7.64
C GLU A 54 10.19 -0.16 -8.15
N ARG A 55 11.42 0.33 -7.97
CA ARG A 55 11.84 1.69 -8.34
C ARG A 55 12.88 1.61 -9.47
N PRO A 56 12.87 2.52 -10.47
CA PRO A 56 12.02 3.70 -10.58
C PRO A 56 10.61 3.41 -11.13
N LEU A 57 9.60 4.09 -10.57
CA LEU A 57 8.24 4.08 -11.09
C LEU A 57 8.09 5.05 -12.27
N SER A 58 7.24 4.70 -13.24
CA SER A 58 6.76 5.68 -14.23
C SER A 58 5.85 6.73 -13.58
N ASP A 59 5.78 7.94 -14.12
CA ASP A 59 4.94 9.03 -13.57
C ASP A 59 3.47 8.61 -13.40
N ARG A 60 2.93 7.88 -14.38
CA ARG A 60 1.57 7.33 -14.34
C ARG A 60 1.42 6.24 -13.26
N GLY A 61 2.44 5.40 -13.11
CA GLY A 61 2.52 4.40 -12.04
C GLY A 61 2.49 5.06 -10.67
N LEU A 62 3.36 6.06 -10.46
CA LEU A 62 3.45 6.81 -9.21
C LEU A 62 2.12 7.49 -8.84
N LEU A 63 1.44 8.13 -9.79
CA LEU A 63 0.12 8.71 -9.55
C LEU A 63 -0.92 7.67 -9.12
N THR A 64 -0.89 6.48 -9.72
CA THR A 64 -1.82 5.39 -9.39
C THR A 64 -1.53 4.83 -8.00
N TYR A 65 -0.25 4.63 -7.67
CA TYR A 65 0.21 4.23 -6.34
C TYR A 65 -0.16 5.24 -5.26
N ARG A 66 0.09 6.54 -5.50
CA ARG A 66 -0.30 7.61 -4.56
C ARG A 66 -1.81 7.60 -4.29
N LYS A 67 -2.64 7.44 -5.33
CA LYS A 67 -4.10 7.33 -5.14
C LYS A 67 -4.47 6.10 -4.30
N TYR A 68 -3.82 4.96 -4.53
CA TYR A 68 -4.05 3.74 -3.75
C TYR A 68 -3.61 3.92 -2.29
N TRP A 69 -2.38 4.36 -2.04
CA TRP A 69 -1.84 4.59 -0.70
C TRP A 69 -2.68 5.58 0.08
N ARG A 70 -3.05 6.70 -0.54
CA ARG A 70 -3.92 7.70 0.08
C ARG A 70 -5.26 7.09 0.53
N SER A 71 -5.92 6.35 -0.35
CA SER A 71 -7.17 5.65 0.00
C SER A 71 -6.96 4.67 1.16
N SER A 72 -5.89 3.85 1.13
CA SER A 72 -5.60 2.85 2.17
C SER A 72 -5.27 3.48 3.52
N ILE A 73 -4.41 4.50 3.53
CA ILE A 73 -3.98 5.22 4.74
C ILE A 73 -5.17 5.95 5.36
N LEU A 74 -5.99 6.63 4.57
CA LEU A 74 -7.18 7.32 5.08
C LEU A 74 -8.23 6.35 5.62
N CYS A 75 -8.44 5.19 4.99
CA CYS A 75 -9.30 4.14 5.53
C CYS A 75 -8.80 3.65 6.90
N TYR A 76 -7.49 3.41 7.05
CA TYR A 76 -6.89 3.03 8.32
C TYR A 76 -7.03 4.13 9.37
N LEU A 77 -6.71 5.38 9.03
CA LEU A 77 -6.86 6.52 9.94
C LEU A 77 -8.30 6.66 10.43
N ARG A 78 -9.29 6.44 9.55
CA ARG A 78 -10.71 6.51 9.91
C ARG A 78 -11.18 5.36 10.80
N SER A 79 -10.59 4.17 10.68
CA SER A 79 -10.92 3.05 11.57
C SER A 79 -10.32 3.20 12.96
N GLN A 80 -9.28 4.01 13.11
CA GLN A 80 -8.62 4.32 14.38
C GLN A 80 -9.13 5.63 15.01
N LYS A 81 -10.41 5.97 14.82
CA LYS A 81 -10.98 7.26 15.23
C LYS A 81 -10.86 7.55 16.72
N ASP A 82 -10.97 6.51 17.54
CA ASP A 82 -10.97 6.62 18.99
C ASP A 82 -9.59 6.29 19.60
N ALA A 83 -8.58 6.04 18.76
CA ALA A 83 -7.22 5.74 19.22
C ALA A 83 -6.50 7.02 19.67
N HIS A 84 -5.89 6.97 20.86
CA HIS A 84 -5.14 8.09 21.43
C HIS A 84 -3.78 8.32 20.74
N SER A 85 -3.21 7.27 20.14
CA SER A 85 -1.96 7.33 19.39
C SER A 85 -1.99 6.39 18.20
N ILE A 86 -1.34 6.78 17.10
CA ILE A 86 -1.19 5.97 15.90
C ILE A 86 0.29 5.66 15.70
N SER A 87 0.64 4.38 15.79
CA SER A 87 1.98 3.91 15.47
C SER A 87 2.14 3.67 13.97
N LEU A 88 3.23 4.18 13.38
CA LEU A 88 3.61 3.92 11.99
C LEU A 88 3.77 2.41 11.72
N LYS A 89 4.28 1.66 12.71
CA LYS A 89 4.43 0.20 12.65
C LYS A 89 3.08 -0.49 12.46
N ASN A 90 2.08 -0.12 13.26
CA ASN A 90 0.74 -0.70 13.16
C ASN A 90 0.08 -0.33 11.83
N MET A 91 0.28 0.89 11.35
CA MET A 91 -0.23 1.32 10.04
C MET A 91 0.41 0.53 8.89
N SER A 92 1.73 0.31 8.94
CA SER A 92 2.46 -0.52 7.97
C SER A 92 1.97 -1.97 7.98
N LEU A 93 1.81 -2.56 9.17
CA LEU A 93 1.31 -3.94 9.31
C LEU A 93 -0.14 -4.10 8.84
N ALA A 94 -0.99 -3.09 9.08
CA ALA A 94 -2.38 -3.12 8.67
C ALA A 94 -2.54 -2.93 7.15
N THR A 95 -1.77 -2.01 6.55
CA THR A 95 -1.90 -1.65 5.13
C THR A 95 -0.97 -2.44 4.21
N ARG A 96 0.06 -3.09 4.76
CA ARG A 96 1.18 -3.76 4.06
C ARG A 96 2.02 -2.83 3.18
N ILE A 97 1.84 -1.52 3.34
CA ILE A 97 2.62 -0.48 2.67
C ILE A 97 3.90 -0.23 3.47
N HIS A 98 5.01 -0.06 2.77
CA HIS A 98 6.29 0.25 3.39
C HIS A 98 6.23 1.56 4.22
N PRO A 99 6.83 1.62 5.43
CA PRO A 99 6.79 2.80 6.31
C PRO A 99 7.23 4.10 5.63
N THR A 100 8.29 4.06 4.81
CA THR A 100 8.76 5.25 4.09
C THR A 100 7.74 5.76 3.08
N ASP A 101 7.01 4.88 2.38
CA ASP A 101 5.96 5.27 1.44
C ASP A 101 4.76 5.89 2.17
N ILE A 102 4.43 5.37 3.36
CA ILE A 102 3.40 5.96 4.24
C ILE A 102 3.79 7.39 4.65
N VAL A 103 5.01 7.58 5.16
CA VAL A 103 5.51 8.89 5.58
C VAL A 103 5.53 9.87 4.40
N ASN A 104 6.07 9.45 3.26
CA ASN A 104 6.12 10.28 2.04
C ASN A 104 4.71 10.69 1.58
N GLN A 105 3.74 9.77 1.62
CA GLN A 105 2.36 10.07 1.23
C GLN A 105 1.69 11.05 2.21
N LEU A 106 1.89 10.85 3.51
CA LEU A 106 1.32 11.73 4.54
C LEU A 106 1.93 13.14 4.53
N LEU A 107 3.23 13.27 4.23
CA LEU A 107 3.88 14.55 4.00
C LEU A 107 3.30 15.24 2.77
N HIS A 108 3.16 14.52 1.65
CA HIS A 108 2.55 15.04 0.42
C HIS A 108 1.10 15.51 0.64
N ASP A 109 0.33 14.82 1.46
CA ASP A 109 -1.05 15.19 1.81
C ASP A 109 -1.13 16.26 2.93
N ASN A 110 0.00 16.82 3.38
CA ASN A 110 0.11 17.81 4.45
C ASN A 110 -0.49 17.37 5.80
N LEU A 111 -0.49 16.06 6.07
CA LEU A 111 -1.01 15.45 7.31
C LEU A 111 0.09 15.21 8.36
N LEU A 112 1.35 15.09 7.92
CA LEU A 112 2.52 15.03 8.79
C LEU A 112 3.39 16.30 8.65
N VAL A 113 4.10 16.64 9.72
CA VAL A 113 5.18 17.63 9.74
C VAL A 113 6.39 16.99 10.38
N MET A 114 7.54 17.15 9.75
CA MET A 114 8.83 16.86 10.36
C MET A 114 9.24 18.05 11.22
N LYS A 115 9.49 17.81 12.50
CA LYS A 115 10.03 18.79 13.45
C LYS A 115 11.09 18.09 14.30
N ASP A 116 12.29 18.65 14.38
CA ASP A 116 13.39 18.13 15.22
C ASP A 116 13.64 16.62 14.98
N GLU A 117 13.77 16.23 13.71
CA GLU A 117 13.94 14.83 13.24
C GLU A 117 12.79 13.87 13.57
N ASN A 118 11.74 14.35 14.23
CA ASN A 118 10.55 13.59 14.61
C ASN A 118 9.34 13.97 13.74
N TYR A 119 8.48 12.99 13.47
CA TYR A 119 7.26 13.19 12.67
C TYR A 119 6.04 13.40 13.58
N TYR A 120 5.36 14.52 13.41
CA TYR A 120 4.15 14.86 14.15
C TYR A 120 2.94 14.98 13.21
N PHE A 121 1.79 14.48 13.65
CA PHE A 121 0.53 14.69 12.94
C PHE A 121 0.06 16.13 13.09
N ARG A 122 -0.07 16.84 11.97
CA ARG A 122 -0.43 18.27 11.96
C ARG A 122 -1.85 18.50 12.47
N THR A 123 -2.81 17.67 12.05
CA THR A 123 -4.18 17.66 12.59
C THR A 123 -4.89 16.35 12.28
N TRP A 124 -5.09 15.49 13.28
CA TRP A 124 -5.85 14.23 13.12
C TRP A 124 -7.27 14.49 12.59
N LYS A 125 -7.94 15.54 13.08
CA LYS A 125 -9.29 15.95 12.65
C LYS A 125 -9.39 16.29 11.15
N ARG A 126 -8.28 16.69 10.48
CA ARG A 126 -8.29 17.00 9.04
C ARG A 126 -8.42 15.75 8.18
N ALA A 127 -7.86 14.61 8.59
CA ALA A 127 -7.99 13.36 7.85
C ALA A 127 -9.47 12.94 7.67
N TYR A 128 -10.33 13.26 8.65
CA TYR A 128 -11.77 12.97 8.61
C TYR A 128 -12.58 13.94 7.74
N LYS A 129 -12.08 15.16 7.56
CA LYS A 129 -12.69 16.19 6.70
C LYS A 129 -12.43 15.93 5.22
N LEU A 130 -11.48 15.04 4.89
CA LEU A 130 -11.23 14.67 3.50
C LEU A 130 -12.45 13.91 2.93
N PRO A 131 -12.85 14.22 1.68
CA PRO A 131 -14.08 13.67 1.13
C PRO A 131 -13.98 12.17 0.92
N LEU A 132 -15.10 11.46 1.17
CA LEU A 132 -15.20 10.00 0.99
C LEU A 132 -14.93 9.56 -0.45
N SER A 133 -15.09 10.46 -1.43
CA SER A 133 -14.71 10.22 -2.83
C SER A 133 -13.23 9.85 -2.98
N MET A 134 -12.36 10.33 -2.09
CA MET A 134 -10.92 10.00 -2.10
C MET A 134 -10.64 8.57 -1.64
N LEU A 135 -11.60 7.93 -0.98
CA LEU A 135 -11.52 6.54 -0.54
C LEU A 135 -11.97 5.58 -1.64
N ARG A 136 -12.76 6.05 -2.62
CA ARG A 136 -13.33 5.20 -3.68
C ARG A 136 -12.22 4.57 -4.52
N ARG A 137 -12.19 3.24 -4.51
CA ARG A 137 -11.37 2.42 -5.39
C ARG A 137 -12.05 1.09 -5.65
N ARG A 138 -11.67 0.43 -6.75
CA ARG A 138 -11.98 -0.99 -6.95
C ARG A 138 -11.08 -1.80 -6.00
N VAL A 139 -11.67 -2.73 -5.27
CA VAL A 139 -10.98 -3.58 -4.28
C VAL A 139 -11.10 -5.02 -4.74
N VAL A 140 -10.04 -5.79 -4.57
CA VAL A 140 -10.04 -7.24 -4.79
C VAL A 140 -10.64 -7.92 -3.57
N ASP A 141 -11.63 -8.78 -3.80
CA ASP A 141 -12.18 -9.63 -2.75
C ASP A 141 -11.19 -10.76 -2.41
N PRO A 142 -10.60 -10.78 -1.20
CA PRO A 142 -9.62 -11.80 -0.84
C PRO A 142 -10.20 -13.21 -0.83
N ALA A 143 -11.51 -13.38 -0.62
CA ALA A 143 -12.15 -14.70 -0.62
C ALA A 143 -12.19 -15.34 -2.01
N ARG A 144 -11.98 -14.57 -3.08
CA ARG A 144 -11.97 -15.04 -4.47
C ARG A 144 -10.56 -15.32 -4.99
N ILE A 145 -9.53 -15.09 -4.18
CA ILE A 145 -8.14 -15.34 -4.56
C ILE A 145 -7.80 -16.79 -4.24
N ASN A 146 -7.86 -17.64 -5.26
CA ASN A 146 -7.41 -19.03 -5.17
C ASN A 146 -5.91 -19.10 -5.43
N TRP A 147 -5.11 -18.69 -4.45
CA TRP A 147 -3.65 -18.73 -4.54
C TRP A 147 -3.04 -19.05 -3.17
N THR A 148 -2.03 -19.92 -3.18
CA THR A 148 -1.24 -20.24 -1.99
C THR A 148 0.24 -20.02 -2.31
N PRO A 149 1.00 -19.42 -1.38
CA PRO A 149 2.43 -19.26 -1.55
C PRO A 149 3.13 -20.61 -1.59
N LYS A 150 4.11 -20.75 -2.49
CA LYS A 150 4.89 -21.98 -2.68
C LYS A 150 5.98 -22.19 -1.62
N PHE A 151 6.08 -21.28 -0.66
CA PHE A 151 7.04 -21.30 0.44
C PHE A 151 6.28 -21.26 1.77
N ASP A 152 6.90 -21.78 2.83
CA ASP A 152 6.30 -21.85 4.15
C ASP A 152 6.10 -20.43 4.74
N VAL A 153 4.84 -20.03 4.90
CA VAL A 153 4.44 -18.69 5.42
C VAL A 153 4.44 -18.66 6.95
N THR A 154 4.53 -19.83 7.58
CA THR A 154 4.54 -19.99 9.03
C THR A 154 5.92 -19.71 9.60
N ALA A 155 6.97 -19.93 8.80
CA ALA A 155 8.31 -19.40 9.05
C ALA A 155 8.34 -17.89 8.77
N LEU A 156 7.63 -17.11 9.59
CA LEU A 156 7.79 -15.66 9.64
C LEU A 156 9.25 -15.38 9.99
N ASP A 157 10.05 -15.03 8.98
CA ASP A 157 11.42 -14.59 9.19
C ASP A 157 11.41 -13.34 10.10
N PRO A 158 11.86 -13.44 11.36
CA PRO A 158 11.83 -12.32 12.30
C PRO A 158 12.61 -11.13 11.75
N PHE A 159 13.64 -11.37 10.92
CA PHE A 159 14.44 -10.32 10.31
C PHE A 159 13.63 -9.51 9.30
N LYS A 160 12.70 -10.11 8.55
CA LYS A 160 11.83 -9.38 7.61
C LYS A 160 10.78 -8.52 8.30
N LEU A 161 10.41 -8.86 9.53
CA LEU A 161 9.55 -8.02 10.38
C LEU A 161 10.36 -6.93 11.11
N ASN A 162 11.60 -7.25 11.49
CA ASN A 162 12.47 -6.42 12.33
C ASN A 162 13.30 -5.39 11.55
N CYS A 163 13.40 -5.46 10.21
CA CYS A 163 14.00 -4.39 9.39
C CYS A 163 13.18 -3.08 9.35
N TYR A 164 12.08 -3.02 10.11
CA TYR A 164 11.22 -1.84 10.25
C TYR A 164 11.21 -1.29 11.69
N ILE A 165 12.20 -1.67 12.51
CA ILE A 165 12.51 -1.07 13.80
C ILE A 165 13.56 0.02 13.59
#